data_AF-A0A3N5UIF1-F1
#
_entry.id   AF-A0A3N5UIF1-F1
#
_cell.length_a   1.000
_cell.length_b   1.000
_cell.length_c   1.000
_cell.angle_alpha   90.00
_cell.angle_beta   90.00
_cell.angle_gamma   90.00
#
_symmetry.space_group_name_H-M   'P 1'
#
loop_
_entity.id
_entity.type
_entity.pdbx_description
1 polymer ?
#
loop_
_entity_poly.entity_id
_entity_poly.type
_entity_poly.pdbx_seq_one_letter_code
_entity_poly.pdbx_strand_id
1 'polypeptide(L)'
;MRTRRWRSATRSGRPSGTTSARALEAIREAEANADLVIVVIHWGIELDTQPRSYQVDEARRMIEAGADVIFGHHAHRLQPMDTYRGKPIFYGLGNFVWPSFSPEGSATAVAEVVVRSDGTLCGRLLLATIVSDGHPVLDPVSSAHDCVVTRAG
;
A
#
# COMPACT_ATOMS: atom_id res chain seq x y z
N MET A 1 24.62 6.88 -11.28
CA MET A 1 24.46 5.90 -10.21
C MET A 1 24.50 6.66 -8.88
N ARG A 2 23.36 7.04 -8.31
CA ARG A 2 23.30 7.71 -7.01
C ARG A 2 23.24 6.65 -5.90
N THR A 3 23.93 6.93 -4.80
CA THR A 3 24.18 5.98 -3.70
C THR A 3 22.92 5.73 -2.86
N ARG A 4 22.61 4.46 -2.64
CA ARG A 4 21.50 3.93 -1.84
C ARG A 4 21.44 4.61 -0.45
N ARG A 5 20.40 5.39 -0.18
CA ARG A 5 20.06 5.85 1.17
C ARG A 5 18.55 5.71 1.38
N TRP A 6 18.20 4.78 2.25
CA TRP A 6 16.84 4.68 2.79
C TRP A 6 16.70 5.68 3.92
N ARG A 7 15.64 6.49 3.91
CA ARG A 7 15.31 7.43 4.98
C ARG A 7 13.82 7.32 5.28
N SER A 8 13.47 7.02 6.52
CA SER A 8 12.10 7.12 7.02
C SER A 8 11.87 8.52 7.58
N ALA A 9 10.66 9.06 7.46
CA ALA A 9 10.28 10.29 8.14
C ALA A 9 10.53 10.16 9.65
N THR A 10 11.16 11.16 10.27
CA THR A 10 11.63 11.10 11.67
C THR A 10 10.55 11.37 12.72
N ARG A 11 9.29 11.59 12.31
CA ARG A 11 8.17 11.85 13.23
C ARG A 11 6.84 11.34 12.67
N SER A 12 6.07 10.64 13.52
CA SER A 12 4.73 10.15 13.23
C SER A 12 3.74 11.29 12.98
N GLY A 13 2.97 11.20 11.88
CA GLY A 13 1.79 12.02 11.66
C GLY A 13 0.64 11.59 12.57
N ARG A 14 -0.24 12.53 12.95
CA ARG A 14 -1.46 12.27 13.73
C ARG A 14 -2.48 11.54 12.84
N PRO A 15 -3.24 10.54 13.34
CA PRO A 15 -4.32 9.89 12.60
C PRO A 15 -5.53 10.82 12.55
N SER A 16 -5.42 11.90 11.79
CA SER A 16 -6.58 12.63 11.27
C SER A 16 -6.76 12.13 9.85
N GLY A 17 -7.97 11.75 9.46
CA GLY A 17 -8.31 11.16 8.15
C GLY A 17 -8.05 12.05 6.91
N THR A 18 -7.09 12.97 7.02
CA THR A 18 -6.60 13.85 5.97
C THR A 18 -5.07 13.87 6.03
N THR A 19 -4.38 13.73 4.91
CA THR A 19 -2.92 13.86 4.86
C THR A 19 -2.59 15.30 5.22
N SER A 20 -1.99 15.49 6.39
CA SER A 20 -1.61 16.82 6.84
C SER A 20 -0.61 17.45 5.87
N ALA A 21 -0.59 18.78 5.78
CA ALA A 21 0.40 19.51 4.97
C ALA A 21 1.85 19.07 5.28
N ARG A 22 2.13 18.68 6.54
CA ARG A 22 3.42 18.13 6.96
C ARG A 22 3.76 16.79 6.32
N ALA A 23 2.77 15.90 6.16
CA ALA A 23 2.99 14.60 5.53
C ALA A 23 3.29 14.75 4.04
N LEU A 24 2.56 15.64 3.34
CA LEU A 24 2.88 15.95 1.94
C LEU A 24 4.26 16.57 1.78
N GLU A 25 4.67 17.45 2.70
CA GLU A 25 6.02 18.03 2.66
C GLU A 25 7.11 16.99 2.89
N ALA A 26 6.91 16.07 3.83
CA ALA A 26 7.85 14.97 4.05
C ALA A 26 8.01 14.06 2.81
N ILE A 27 6.94 13.88 2.02
CA ILE A 27 7.00 13.13 0.76
C ILE A 27 7.81 13.91 -0.28
N ARG A 28 7.58 15.21 -0.44
CA ARG A 28 8.37 16.06 -1.38
C ARG A 28 9.84 16.09 -1.02
N GLU A 29 10.16 16.21 0.26
CA GLU A 29 11.53 16.14 0.74
C GLU A 29 12.15 14.77 0.46
N ALA A 30 11.39 13.67 0.63
CA ALA A 30 11.87 12.32 0.32
C ALA A 30 12.14 12.16 -1.18
N GLU A 31 11.24 12.63 -2.04
CA GLU A 31 11.37 12.58 -3.50
C GLU A 31 12.62 13.32 -4.00
N ALA A 32 12.96 14.46 -3.39
CA ALA A 32 14.18 15.19 -3.73
C ALA A 32 15.48 14.44 -3.35
N ASN A 33 15.39 13.41 -2.49
CA ASN A 33 16.54 12.81 -1.82
C ASN A 33 16.63 11.27 -1.91
N ALA A 34 15.65 10.59 -2.49
CA ALA A 34 15.55 9.13 -2.57
C ALA A 34 15.35 8.65 -4.01
N ASP A 35 15.74 7.40 -4.28
CA ASP A 35 15.48 6.76 -5.59
C ASP A 35 14.08 6.12 -5.66
N LEU A 36 13.43 5.95 -4.51
CA LEU A 36 12.10 5.36 -4.36
C LEU A 36 11.45 5.87 -3.07
N VAL A 37 10.21 6.36 -3.16
CA VAL A 37 9.44 6.87 -2.02
C VAL A 37 8.24 5.97 -1.74
N ILE A 38 8.32 5.20 -0.65
CA ILE A 38 7.23 4.33 -0.19
C ILE A 38 6.50 5.00 0.96
N VAL A 39 5.18 5.13 0.85
CA VAL A 39 4.32 5.61 1.92
C VAL A 39 3.58 4.45 2.57
N VAL A 40 3.65 4.38 3.90
CA VAL A 40 2.84 3.48 4.72
C VAL A 40 1.89 4.33 5.56
N ILE A 41 0.59 4.09 5.43
CA ILE A 41 -0.45 4.93 6.03
C ILE A 41 -1.52 4.11 6.76
N HIS A 42 -2.00 4.65 7.87
CA HIS A 42 -3.06 4.08 8.70
C HIS A 42 -4.35 4.90 8.51
N TRP A 43 -5.33 4.34 7.79
CA TRP A 43 -6.52 5.06 7.31
C TRP A 43 -7.71 4.13 6.98
N GLY A 44 -8.82 4.71 6.55
CA GLY A 44 -10.01 3.95 6.19
C GLY A 44 -10.99 3.82 7.35
N ILE A 45 -12.04 3.05 7.12
CA ILE A 45 -13.07 2.77 8.11
C ILE A 45 -12.90 1.31 8.53
N GLU A 46 -12.94 1.05 9.83
CA GLU A 46 -12.85 -0.30 10.37
C GLU A 46 -13.91 -1.20 9.74
N LEU A 47 -13.48 -2.43 9.42
CA LEU A 47 -14.30 -3.51 8.87
C LEU A 47 -14.83 -3.29 7.45
N ASP A 48 -14.41 -2.22 6.77
CA ASP A 48 -14.85 -1.91 5.41
C ASP A 48 -13.99 -2.58 4.34
N THR A 49 -14.62 -3.27 3.40
CA THR A 49 -13.92 -3.98 2.31
C THR A 49 -13.63 -3.10 1.10
N GLN A 50 -14.08 -1.85 1.11
CA GLN A 50 -13.86 -0.90 0.01
C GLN A 50 -13.21 0.39 0.52
N PRO A 51 -12.28 0.97 -0.25
CA PRO A 51 -11.73 2.27 0.10
C PRO A 51 -12.80 3.35 0.00
N ARG A 52 -12.78 4.31 0.93
CA ARG A 52 -13.62 5.50 0.83
C ARG A 52 -13.00 6.52 -0.12
N SER A 53 -13.81 7.43 -0.66
CA SER A 53 -13.36 8.49 -1.58
C SER A 53 -12.18 9.28 -1.03
N TYR A 54 -12.19 9.60 0.28
CA TYR A 54 -11.08 10.31 0.89
C TYR A 54 -9.76 9.50 0.85
N GLN A 55 -9.79 8.18 0.99
CA GLN A 55 -8.57 7.36 0.87
C GLN A 55 -8.00 7.46 -0.54
N VAL A 56 -8.87 7.43 -1.56
CA VAL A 56 -8.48 7.61 -2.97
C VAL A 56 -7.88 9.00 -3.20
N ASP A 57 -8.53 10.06 -2.71
CA ASP A 57 -8.06 11.44 -2.87
C ASP A 57 -6.75 11.71 -2.13
N GLU A 58 -6.56 11.11 -0.97
CA GLU A 58 -5.31 11.18 -0.22
C GLU A 58 -4.19 10.40 -0.90
N ALA A 59 -4.48 9.19 -1.40
CA ALA A 59 -3.51 8.39 -2.16
C ALA A 59 -2.97 9.16 -3.37
N ARG A 60 -3.86 9.80 -4.12
CA ARG A 60 -3.51 10.60 -5.30
C ARG A 60 -2.67 11.81 -4.91
N ARG A 61 -3.04 12.56 -3.86
CA ARG A 61 -2.23 13.69 -3.36
C ARG A 61 -0.83 13.28 -2.93
N MET A 62 -0.69 12.12 -2.29
CA MET A 62 0.62 11.60 -1.90
C MET A 62 1.47 11.20 -3.11
N ILE A 63 0.88 10.56 -4.14
CA ILE A 63 1.57 10.27 -5.40
C ILE A 63 1.97 11.56 -6.12
N GLU A 64 1.08 12.56 -6.18
CA GLU A 64 1.39 13.87 -6.77
C GLU A 64 2.48 14.62 -6.01
N ALA A 65 2.66 14.35 -4.72
CA ALA A 65 3.74 14.89 -3.92
C ALA A 65 5.07 14.14 -4.09
N GLY A 66 5.09 12.99 -4.78
CA GLY A 66 6.29 12.20 -5.06
C GLY A 66 6.29 10.77 -4.51
N ALA A 67 5.17 10.26 -4.00
CA ALA A 67 5.12 8.85 -3.58
C ALA A 67 5.10 7.89 -4.79
N ASP A 68 5.91 6.84 -4.73
CA ASP A 68 5.98 5.79 -5.74
C ASP A 68 5.06 4.60 -5.46
N VAL A 69 4.83 4.32 -4.18
CA VAL A 69 4.03 3.18 -3.70
C VAL A 69 3.30 3.59 -2.43
N ILE A 70 2.05 3.15 -2.29
CA ILE A 70 1.27 3.38 -1.07
C ILE A 70 0.78 2.05 -0.50
N PHE A 71 1.11 1.78 0.76
CA PHE A 71 0.56 0.68 1.55
C PHE A 71 -0.33 1.21 2.68
N GLY A 72 -1.62 0.93 2.57
CA GLY A 72 -2.65 1.29 3.53
C GLY A 72 -3.00 0.16 4.49
N HIS A 73 -3.28 0.53 5.74
CA HIS A 73 -3.72 -0.34 6.82
C HIS A 73 -4.79 0.37 7.68
N HIS A 74 -5.33 -0.33 8.69
CA HIS A 74 -6.37 0.07 9.68
C HIS A 74 -7.75 -0.55 9.44
N ALA A 75 -8.21 -0.71 8.20
CA ALA A 75 -9.55 -1.23 7.94
C ALA A 75 -9.80 -2.66 8.49
N HIS A 76 -8.75 -3.40 8.88
CA HIS A 76 -8.82 -4.81 9.33
C HIS A 76 -9.49 -5.76 8.33
N ARG A 77 -9.65 -5.30 7.09
CA ARG A 77 -10.16 -6.04 5.93
C ARG A 77 -9.25 -5.83 4.75
N LEU A 78 -9.19 -6.84 3.90
CA LEU A 78 -8.58 -6.71 2.58
C LEU A 78 -9.44 -5.76 1.73
N GLN A 79 -8.78 -4.78 1.11
CA GLN A 79 -9.36 -3.83 0.16
C GLN A 79 -8.66 -4.00 -1.18
N PRO A 80 -9.29 -3.58 -2.30
CA PRO A 80 -8.68 -3.68 -3.63
C PRO A 80 -7.36 -2.91 -3.72
N MET A 81 -6.53 -3.32 -4.70
CA MET A 81 -5.42 -2.52 -5.20
C MET A 81 -5.91 -1.64 -6.35
N ASP A 82 -5.32 -0.47 -6.51
CA ASP A 82 -5.52 0.43 -7.65
C ASP A 82 -4.16 0.95 -8.16
N THR A 83 -4.16 1.67 -9.27
CA THR A 83 -3.00 2.38 -9.79
C THR A 83 -3.36 3.82 -10.15
N TYR A 84 -2.46 4.75 -9.86
CA TYR A 84 -2.62 6.15 -10.25
C TYR A 84 -1.30 6.70 -10.77
N ARG A 85 -1.31 7.30 -11.98
CA ARG A 85 -0.10 7.74 -12.71
C ARG A 85 1.00 6.67 -12.77
N GLY A 86 0.56 5.43 -12.90
CA GLY A 86 1.47 4.30 -12.91
C GLY A 86 2.16 3.99 -11.58
N LYS A 87 1.57 4.36 -10.44
CA LYS A 87 2.06 4.02 -9.10
C LYS A 87 1.04 3.13 -8.39
N PRO A 88 1.43 1.97 -7.82
CA PRO A 88 0.50 1.06 -7.16
C PRO A 88 0.03 1.61 -5.80
N ILE A 89 -1.26 1.43 -5.52
CA ILE A 89 -1.92 1.80 -4.28
C ILE A 89 -2.60 0.57 -3.70
N PHE A 90 -2.21 0.18 -2.49
CA PHE A 90 -2.84 -0.89 -1.74
C PHE A 90 -3.62 -0.26 -0.59
N TYR A 91 -4.95 -0.22 -0.67
CA TYR A 91 -5.73 0.57 0.30
C TYR A 91 -5.83 -0.07 1.68
N GLY A 92 -5.88 -1.40 1.75
CA GLY A 92 -5.99 -2.16 2.99
C GLY A 92 -5.58 -3.61 2.76
N LEU A 93 -4.61 -4.11 3.52
CA LEU A 93 -4.08 -5.48 3.34
C LEU A 93 -4.76 -6.53 4.24
N GLY A 94 -5.77 -6.15 5.02
CA GLY A 94 -6.40 -7.04 6.00
C GLY A 94 -5.51 -7.33 7.21
N ASN A 95 -5.82 -8.43 7.89
CA ASN A 95 -5.02 -8.96 9.00
C ASN A 95 -4.04 -10.01 8.47
N PHE A 96 -2.93 -10.28 9.14
CA PHE A 96 -1.96 -11.28 8.64
C PHE A 96 -1.85 -12.51 9.54
N VAL A 97 -1.43 -12.34 10.79
CA VAL A 97 -1.53 -13.37 11.84
C VAL A 97 -2.65 -12.94 12.77
N TRP A 98 -3.77 -13.65 12.74
CA TRP A 98 -5.00 -13.21 13.40
C TRP A 98 -5.94 -14.38 13.65
N PRO A 99 -6.78 -14.36 14.70
CA PRO A 99 -7.80 -15.39 14.84
C PRO A 99 -8.82 -15.32 13.69
N SER A 100 -9.16 -16.47 13.12
CA SER A 100 -10.14 -16.56 12.04
C SER A 100 -11.57 -16.39 12.57
N PHE A 101 -12.00 -15.14 12.79
CA PHE A 101 -13.33 -14.82 13.30
C PHE A 101 -14.43 -14.76 12.22
N SER A 102 -14.07 -14.46 10.97
CA SER A 102 -15.01 -14.33 9.83
C SER A 102 -14.29 -14.48 8.50
N PRO A 103 -14.96 -14.92 7.42
CA PRO A 103 -14.36 -15.02 6.09
C PRO A 103 -13.69 -13.73 5.63
N GLU A 104 -14.35 -12.58 5.78
CA GLU A 104 -13.81 -11.28 5.34
C GLU A 104 -12.64 -10.81 6.22
N GLY A 105 -12.50 -11.35 7.43
CA GLY A 105 -11.45 -10.97 8.39
C GLY A 105 -10.21 -11.85 8.26
N SER A 106 -10.46 -13.05 7.73
CA SER A 106 -9.44 -14.01 7.32
C SER A 106 -8.92 -13.75 5.91
N ALA A 107 -9.69 -13.07 5.04
CA ALA A 107 -9.21 -12.61 3.75
C ALA A 107 -8.05 -11.60 3.92
N THR A 108 -6.91 -11.91 3.32
CA THR A 108 -5.67 -11.12 3.43
C THR A 108 -4.85 -11.23 2.17
N ALA A 109 -3.75 -10.49 2.10
CA ALA A 109 -2.81 -10.59 1.01
C ALA A 109 -1.41 -10.14 1.41
N VAL A 110 -0.41 -10.69 0.72
CA VAL A 110 0.93 -10.09 0.66
C VAL A 110 0.95 -9.13 -0.52
N ALA A 111 1.22 -7.87 -0.28
CA ALA A 111 1.45 -6.91 -1.35
C ALA A 111 2.88 -7.06 -1.86
N GLU A 112 3.02 -7.34 -3.16
CA GLU A 112 4.31 -7.42 -3.82
C GLU A 112 4.48 -6.22 -4.75
N VAL A 113 5.65 -5.59 -4.66
CA VAL A 113 6.07 -4.55 -5.61
C VAL A 113 7.43 -4.90 -6.20
N VAL A 114 7.47 -5.03 -7.53
CA VAL A 114 8.71 -5.26 -8.29
C VAL A 114 9.13 -3.95 -8.95
N VAL A 115 10.36 -3.53 -8.66
CA VAL A 115 11.01 -2.38 -9.31
C VAL A 115 11.91 -2.90 -10.43
N ARG A 116 11.65 -2.50 -11.68
CA ARG A 116 12.47 -2.90 -12.83
C ARG A 116 13.61 -1.92 -13.07
N SER A 117 14.62 -2.37 -13.81
CA SER A 117 15.81 -1.57 -14.16
C SER A 117 15.50 -0.36 -15.04
N ASP A 118 14.38 -0.37 -15.75
CA ASP A 118 13.88 0.76 -16.55
C ASP A 118 13.08 1.78 -15.72
N GLY A 119 13.00 1.58 -14.40
CA GLY A 119 12.25 2.43 -13.47
C GLY A 119 10.75 2.14 -13.42
N THR A 120 10.25 1.17 -14.18
CA THR A 120 8.83 0.78 -14.09
C THR A 120 8.54 0.03 -12.80
N LEU A 121 7.36 0.29 -12.25
CA LEU A 121 6.85 -0.40 -11.08
C LEU A 121 5.81 -1.44 -11.50
N CYS A 122 5.65 -2.42 -10.63
CA CYS A 122 4.78 -3.55 -10.84
C CYS A 122 4.19 -3.90 -9.49
N GLY A 123 2.89 -3.68 -9.31
CA GLY A 123 2.17 -4.06 -8.10
C GLY A 123 1.32 -5.30 -8.33
N ARG A 124 1.23 -6.18 -7.33
CA ARG A 124 0.21 -7.24 -7.25
C ARG A 124 -0.12 -7.62 -5.81
N LEU A 125 -1.31 -8.18 -5.62
CA LEU A 125 -1.74 -8.80 -4.38
C LEU A 125 -1.60 -10.31 -4.50
N LEU A 126 -0.76 -10.91 -3.67
CA LEU A 126 -0.71 -12.35 -3.46
C LEU A 126 -1.75 -12.68 -2.39
N LEU A 127 -2.96 -13.00 -2.83
CA LEU A 127 -4.08 -13.31 -1.94
C LEU A 127 -3.74 -14.49 -1.03
N ALA A 128 -4.22 -14.39 0.20
CA ALA A 128 -4.09 -15.42 1.22
C ALA A 128 -5.35 -15.45 2.08
N THR A 129 -5.56 -16.58 2.74
CA THR A 129 -6.62 -16.73 3.74
C THR A 129 -6.01 -17.19 5.05
N ILE A 130 -6.37 -16.52 6.13
CA ILE A 130 -6.01 -16.94 7.48
C ILE A 130 -6.84 -18.16 7.86
N VAL A 131 -6.17 -19.26 8.17
CA VAL A 131 -6.82 -20.52 8.54
C VAL A 131 -7.00 -20.60 10.06
N SER A 132 -7.61 -21.68 10.55
CA SER A 132 -8.14 -21.77 11.92
C SER A 132 -7.10 -21.64 13.04
N ASP A 133 -5.84 -21.96 12.79
CA ASP A 133 -4.71 -21.80 13.73
C ASP A 133 -4.08 -20.39 13.66
N GLY A 134 -4.63 -19.51 12.84
CA GLY A 134 -4.34 -18.08 12.80
C GLY A 134 -3.20 -17.65 11.88
N HIS A 135 -2.60 -18.57 11.11
CA HIS A 135 -1.59 -18.20 10.10
C HIS A 135 -2.21 -18.03 8.71
N PRO A 136 -1.63 -17.16 7.86
CA PRO A 136 -2.09 -16.98 6.49
C PRO A 136 -1.55 -18.08 5.57
N VAL A 137 -2.42 -18.63 4.74
CA VAL A 137 -2.07 -19.56 3.65
C VAL A 137 -2.31 -18.86 2.33
N LEU A 138 -1.27 -18.78 1.48
CA LEU A 138 -1.37 -18.21 0.14
C LEU A 138 -2.41 -19.00 -0.68
N ASP A 139 -3.26 -18.27 -1.39
CA ASP A 139 -4.12 -18.87 -2.39
C ASP A 139 -3.24 -19.37 -3.56
N PRO A 140 -3.28 -20.66 -3.91
CA PRO A 140 -2.44 -21.24 -4.94
C PRO A 140 -2.65 -20.63 -6.34
N VAL A 141 -3.76 -19.94 -6.62
CA VAL A 141 -3.95 -19.20 -7.88
C VAL A 141 -3.51 -17.73 -7.80
N SER A 142 -3.16 -17.21 -6.62
CA SER A 142 -2.79 -15.80 -6.46
C SER A 142 -1.49 -15.41 -7.17
N SER A 143 -0.57 -16.36 -7.33
CA SER A 143 0.68 -16.15 -8.08
C SER A 143 0.46 -16.04 -9.61
N ALA A 144 -0.75 -16.37 -10.09
CA ALA A 144 -1.12 -16.33 -11.51
C ALA A 144 -1.74 -14.99 -11.94
N HIS A 145 -2.01 -14.06 -11.02
CA HIS A 145 -2.44 -12.71 -11.39
C HIS A 145 -1.25 -11.93 -11.95
N ASP A 146 -1.39 -11.52 -13.21
CA ASP A 146 -0.39 -10.72 -13.89
C ASP A 146 -0.12 -9.43 -13.12
N CYS A 147 1.16 -9.13 -13.00
CA CYS A 147 1.66 -7.85 -12.56
C CYS A 147 0.94 -6.70 -13.28
N VAL A 148 0.38 -5.75 -12.52
CA VAL A 148 -0.07 -4.49 -13.12
C VAL A 148 1.17 -3.66 -13.40
N VAL A 149 1.70 -3.78 -14.62
CA VAL A 149 2.87 -3.03 -15.08
C VAL A 149 2.47 -1.59 -15.29
N THR A 150 3.19 -0.71 -14.61
CA THR A 150 2.92 0.71 -14.70
C THR A 150 4.11 1.45 -15.28
N ARG A 151 3.89 2.09 -16.44
CA ARG A 151 4.87 3.03 -17.00
C ARG A 151 4.73 4.36 -16.28
N ALA A 152 5.82 4.83 -15.68
CA ALA A 152 5.97 6.23 -15.31
C ALA A 152 6.00 7.03 -16.62
N GLY A 153 4.93 7.76 -16.91
CA GLY A 153 4.88 8.74 -18.00
C GLY A 153 5.29 10.11 -17.49
#